data_AF-M5S968-F1
#
_entry.id   AF-M5S968-F1
#
_cell.length_a   1.000
_cell.length_b   1.000
_cell.length_c   1.000
_cell.angle_alpha   90.00
_cell.angle_beta   90.00
_cell.angle_gamma   90.00
#
_symmetry.space_group_name_H-M   'P 1'
#
loop_
_entity.id
_entity.type
_entity.pdbx_description
1 polymer ?
#
loop_
_entity_poly.entity_id
_entity_poly.type
_entity_poly.pdbx_seq_one_letter_code
_entity_poly.pdbx_strand_id
1 'polypeptide(L)'
;MNLTMPLIEDLSDQPLAFPTPNGGNHAMWVTGHISFSLAWIVDGFLLGKPNRLEHWKELFDTTTQPVADANHYPAFEEILQTCKNCHQACMNALESLSEEELDEKIDCPDGFEGFVGTKRLCFRTAANHWLFHYGQLADARRSLGRKPLMA
;
A
#
# COMPACT_ATOMS: atom_id res chain seq x y z
N MET A 1 -4.86 -9.04 -11.66
CA MET A 1 -4.38 -9.94 -10.57
C MET A 1 -3.32 -9.19 -9.79
N ASN A 2 -3.56 -8.90 -8.50
CA ASN A 2 -2.58 -8.23 -7.64
C ASN A 2 -1.57 -9.28 -7.12
N LEU A 3 -0.30 -9.17 -7.51
CA LEU A 3 0.76 -10.12 -7.12
C LEU A 3 1.23 -9.93 -5.67
N THR A 4 0.99 -8.76 -5.08
CA THR A 4 1.52 -8.39 -3.77
C THR A 4 0.65 -8.91 -2.63
N MET A 5 -0.67 -8.96 -2.78
CA MET A 5 -1.55 -9.45 -1.72
C MET A 5 -1.26 -10.90 -1.30
N PRO A 6 -1.11 -11.89 -2.22
CA PRO A 6 -0.76 -13.25 -1.83
C PRO A 6 0.60 -13.34 -1.12
N LEU A 7 1.54 -12.45 -1.45
CA LEU A 7 2.85 -12.39 -0.80
C LEU A 7 2.75 -11.83 0.62
N ILE A 8 1.88 -10.85 0.85
CA ILE A 8 1.57 -10.37 2.21
C ILE A 8 0.98 -11.50 3.04
N GLU A 9 0.04 -12.25 2.48
CA GLU A 9 -0.60 -13.40 3.16
C GLU A 9 0.42 -14.50 3.49
N ASP A 10 1.35 -14.80 2.57
CA ASP A 10 2.45 -15.74 2.81
C ASP A 10 3.30 -15.31 4.03
N LEU A 11 3.55 -14.01 4.23
CA LEU A 11 4.36 -13.46 5.32
C LEU A 11 3.62 -13.28 6.65
N SER A 12 2.34 -13.67 6.74
CA SER A 12 1.48 -13.41 7.90
C SER A 12 1.90 -14.08 9.20
N ASP A 13 2.63 -15.21 9.13
CA ASP A 13 3.22 -15.89 10.30
C ASP A 13 4.43 -15.15 10.87
N GLN A 14 5.11 -14.34 10.05
CA GLN A 14 6.33 -13.61 10.43
C GLN A 14 6.34 -12.17 9.85
N PRO A 15 5.35 -11.33 10.18
CA PRO A 15 5.14 -10.06 9.49
C PRO A 15 6.17 -8.98 9.86
N LEU A 16 6.93 -9.19 10.93
CA LEU A 16 8.01 -8.30 11.39
C LEU A 16 9.40 -8.69 10.85
N ALA A 17 9.48 -9.71 10.00
CA ALA A 17 10.75 -10.12 9.40
C ALA A 17 11.30 -9.03 8.47
N PHE A 18 12.51 -8.55 8.78
CA PHE A 18 13.17 -7.54 7.96
C PHE A 18 13.71 -8.14 6.64
N PRO A 19 13.71 -7.35 5.55
CA PRO A 19 14.23 -7.80 4.26
C PRO A 19 15.75 -7.98 4.22
N THR A 20 16.49 -7.31 5.10
CA THR A 20 17.95 -7.39 5.16
C THR A 20 18.46 -7.37 6.61
N PRO A 21 19.73 -7.77 6.86
CA PRO A 21 20.36 -7.58 8.17
C PRO A 21 20.46 -6.12 8.63
N ASN A 22 20.37 -5.17 7.70
CA ASN A 22 20.38 -3.73 7.99
C ASN A 22 18.96 -3.15 8.13
N GLY A 23 17.95 -4.00 8.33
CA GLY A 23 16.55 -3.61 8.43
C GLY A 23 15.85 -3.48 7.07
N GLY A 24 14.93 -2.53 6.99
CA GLY A 24 14.07 -2.26 5.83
C GLY A 24 12.59 -2.43 6.16
N ASN A 25 11.74 -2.32 5.14
CA ASN A 25 10.30 -2.36 5.36
C ASN A 25 9.81 -3.82 5.45
N HIS A 26 9.46 -4.26 6.66
CA HIS A 26 8.85 -5.57 6.90
C HIS A 26 7.35 -5.58 6.55
N ALA A 27 6.75 -6.76 6.43
CA ALA A 27 5.38 -6.93 5.93
C ALA A 27 4.32 -6.19 6.76
N MET A 28 4.46 -6.13 8.08
CA MET A 28 3.56 -5.37 8.98
C MET A 28 3.47 -3.89 8.56
N TRP A 29 4.62 -3.21 8.44
CA TRP A 29 4.68 -1.81 8.05
C TRP A 29 4.24 -1.63 6.59
N VAL A 30 4.73 -2.48 5.67
CA VAL A 30 4.35 -2.40 4.25
C VAL A 30 2.84 -2.52 4.05
N THR A 31 2.18 -3.45 4.73
CA THR A 31 0.74 -3.68 4.57
C THR A 31 -0.06 -2.50 5.10
N GLY A 32 0.32 -1.96 6.26
CA GLY A 32 -0.28 -0.75 6.81
C GLY A 32 -0.04 0.47 5.92
N HIS A 33 1.19 0.64 5.43
CA HIS A 33 1.60 1.72 4.54
C HIS A 33 0.84 1.69 3.21
N ILE A 34 0.73 0.54 2.57
CA ILE A 34 -0.09 0.38 1.35
C ILE A 34 -1.55 0.74 1.64
N SER A 35 -2.10 0.31 2.78
CA SER A 35 -3.48 0.64 3.17
C SER A 35 -3.69 2.14 3.30
N PHE A 36 -2.82 2.80 4.07
CA PHE A 36 -2.84 4.25 4.29
C PHE A 36 -2.69 5.04 2.99
N SER A 37 -1.70 4.67 2.17
CA SER A 37 -1.43 5.32 0.88
C SER A 37 -2.57 5.11 -0.12
N LEU A 38 -3.17 3.91 -0.19
CA LEU A 38 -4.34 3.67 -1.04
C LEU A 38 -5.55 4.50 -0.60
N ALA A 39 -5.79 4.57 0.71
CA ALA A 39 -6.87 5.40 1.24
C ALA A 39 -6.63 6.87 0.91
N TRP A 40 -5.39 7.36 0.98
CA TRP A 40 -5.07 8.72 0.57
C TRP A 40 -5.24 8.96 -0.94
N ILE A 41 -4.80 8.03 -1.78
CA ILE A 41 -4.95 8.11 -3.24
C ILE A 41 -6.43 8.13 -3.64
N VAL A 42 -7.24 7.25 -3.06
CA VAL A 42 -8.65 7.11 -3.41
C VAL A 42 -9.50 8.20 -2.74
N ASP A 43 -9.42 8.34 -1.41
CA ASP A 43 -10.28 9.29 -0.71
C ASP A 43 -9.80 10.71 -0.92
N GLY A 44 -8.51 10.97 -0.69
CA GLY A 44 -7.91 12.29 -0.79
C GLY A 44 -7.91 12.83 -2.21
N PHE A 45 -7.14 12.20 -3.09
CA PHE A 45 -6.94 12.73 -4.45
C PHE A 45 -8.11 12.45 -5.38
N LEU A 46 -8.55 11.20 -5.48
CA LEU A 46 -9.58 10.84 -6.46
C LEU A 46 -10.98 11.35 -6.09
N LEU A 47 -11.34 11.32 -4.79
CA LEU A 47 -12.70 11.66 -4.33
C LEU A 47 -12.80 13.02 -3.61
N GLY A 48 -11.69 13.69 -3.30
CA GLY A 48 -11.68 14.97 -2.58
C GLY A 48 -12.20 14.88 -1.14
N LYS A 49 -12.00 13.73 -0.48
CA LYS A 49 -12.47 13.41 0.88
C LYS A 49 -11.30 13.27 1.86
N PRO A 50 -11.51 13.44 3.17
CA PRO A 50 -10.50 13.10 4.17
C PRO A 50 -10.06 11.63 4.04
N ASN A 51 -8.78 11.36 4.32
CA ASN A 51 -8.26 10.00 4.35
C ASN A 51 -8.96 9.20 5.47
N ARG A 52 -9.71 8.14 5.11
CA ARG A 52 -10.41 7.31 6.10
C ARG A 52 -9.49 6.61 7.11
N LEU A 53 -8.19 6.52 6.81
CA LEU A 53 -7.17 5.94 7.68
C LEU A 53 -6.26 6.99 8.34
N GLU A 54 -6.74 8.23 8.51
CA GLU A 54 -5.93 9.30 9.14
C GLU A 54 -5.38 8.91 10.53
N HIS A 55 -6.15 8.13 11.29
CA HIS A 55 -5.73 7.61 12.61
C HIS A 55 -4.51 6.66 12.56
N TRP A 56 -4.12 6.19 11.38
CA TRP A 56 -2.93 5.36 11.14
C TRP A 56 -1.71 6.16 10.66
N LYS A 57 -1.83 7.47 10.49
CA LYS A 57 -0.77 8.34 9.96
C LYS A 57 0.55 8.18 10.73
N GLU A 58 0.50 8.23 12.06
CA GLU A 58 1.70 8.13 12.91
C GLU A 58 2.39 6.75 12.85
N LEU A 59 1.73 5.73 12.29
CA LEU A 59 2.27 4.37 12.17
C LEU A 59 2.78 4.04 10.77
N PHE A 60 2.12 4.58 9.75
CA PHE A 60 2.24 4.09 8.37
C PHE A 60 2.43 5.18 7.32
N ASP A 61 2.55 6.45 7.69
CA ASP A 61 2.88 7.51 6.73
C ASP A 61 4.32 7.35 6.19
N THR A 62 4.60 7.96 5.04
CA THR A 62 5.90 7.99 4.36
C THR A 62 7.07 8.49 5.21
N THR A 63 6.79 9.24 6.27
CA THR A 63 7.79 9.78 7.22
C THR A 63 8.10 8.83 8.37
N THR A 64 7.31 7.76 8.54
CA THR A 64 7.47 6.79 9.63
C THR A 64 8.56 5.75 9.30
N GLN A 65 9.01 5.02 10.32
CA GLN A 65 9.99 3.95 10.17
C GLN A 65 9.43 2.63 10.72
N PRO A 66 9.73 1.48 10.09
CA PRO A 66 9.36 0.17 10.62
C PRO A 66 10.01 -0.09 11.99
N VAL A 67 9.22 -0.63 12.92
CA VAL A 67 9.64 -0.94 14.30
C VAL A 67 9.49 -2.44 14.52
N ALA A 68 10.53 -3.10 15.04
CA ALA A 68 10.50 -4.54 15.34
C ALA A 68 9.78 -4.87 16.67
N ASP A 69 8.62 -4.27 16.90
CA ASP A 69 7.78 -4.51 18.07
C ASP A 69 6.32 -4.68 17.63
N ALA A 70 5.74 -5.85 17.89
CA ALA A 70 4.36 -6.14 17.52
C ALA A 70 3.36 -5.24 18.26
N ASN A 71 3.69 -4.79 19.48
CA ASN A 71 2.81 -3.93 20.29
C ASN A 71 2.78 -2.48 19.78
N HIS A 72 3.67 -2.11 18.86
CA HIS A 72 3.66 -0.81 18.22
C HIS A 72 2.52 -0.67 17.19
N TYR A 73 1.96 -1.79 16.71
CA TYR A 73 0.98 -1.84 15.64
C TYR A 73 -0.36 -2.45 16.09
N PRO A 74 -1.47 -2.15 15.37
CA PRO A 74 -2.64 -3.00 15.41
C PRO A 74 -2.31 -4.46 15.06
N ALA A 75 -3.22 -5.38 15.35
CA ALA A 75 -3.04 -6.78 14.98
C ALA A 75 -2.84 -6.91 13.46
N PHE A 76 -1.91 -7.77 13.02
CA PHE A 76 -1.62 -7.92 11.59
C PHE A 76 -2.85 -8.31 10.77
N GLU A 77 -3.75 -9.13 11.34
CA GLU A 77 -5.01 -9.50 10.69
C GLU A 77 -5.93 -8.30 10.43
N GLU A 78 -5.99 -7.36 11.37
CA GLU A 78 -6.76 -6.11 11.21
C GLU A 78 -6.16 -5.25 10.08
N ILE A 79 -4.84 -5.18 10.03
CA ILE A 79 -4.11 -4.44 8.98
C ILE A 79 -4.32 -5.09 7.62
N LEU A 80 -4.23 -6.42 7.54
CA LEU A 80 -4.46 -7.18 6.32
C LEU A 80 -5.90 -7.03 5.82
N GLN A 81 -6.89 -7.16 6.70
CA GLN A 81 -8.30 -6.99 6.32
C GLN A 81 -8.58 -5.55 5.86
N THR A 82 -7.98 -4.56 6.52
CA THR A 82 -8.08 -3.16 6.10
C THR A 82 -7.44 -2.93 4.73
N CYS A 83 -6.30 -3.56 4.46
CA CYS A 83 -5.64 -3.50 3.16
C CYS A 83 -6.51 -4.09 2.05
N LYS A 84 -7.14 -5.24 2.29
CA LYS A 84 -8.13 -5.86 1.39
C LYS A 84 -9.30 -4.93 1.10
N ASN A 85 -9.87 -4.32 2.15
CA ASN A 85 -10.97 -3.37 2.01
C ASN A 85 -10.56 -2.12 1.20
N CYS A 86 -9.35 -1.60 1.42
CA CYS A 86 -8.83 -0.47 0.66
C CYS A 86 -8.60 -0.80 -0.81
N HIS A 87 -8.08 -2.00 -1.10
CA HIS A 87 -7.95 -2.48 -2.46
C HIS A 87 -9.30 -2.61 -3.15
N GLN A 88 -10.30 -3.20 -2.48
CA GLN A 88 -11.65 -3.33 -3.03
C GLN A 88 -12.30 -1.98 -3.28
N ALA A 89 -12.14 -1.00 -2.37
CA ALA A 89 -12.64 0.35 -2.58
C ALA A 89 -11.99 1.04 -3.80
N CYS A 90 -10.69 0.83 -4.01
CA CYS A 90 -9.98 1.30 -5.19
C CYS A 90 -10.53 0.66 -6.48
N MET A 91 -10.76 -0.66 -6.48
CA MET A 91 -11.33 -1.36 -7.64
C MET A 91 -12.76 -0.90 -7.93
N ASN A 92 -13.61 -0.76 -6.91
CA ASN A 92 -14.97 -0.25 -7.07
C ASN A 92 -14.98 1.17 -7.67
N ALA A 93 -14.06 2.04 -7.23
CA ALA A 93 -13.93 3.38 -7.78
C ALA A 93 -13.50 3.34 -9.25
N LEU A 94 -12.54 2.47 -9.61
CA LEU A 94 -12.12 2.28 -11.00
C LEU A 94 -13.28 1.79 -11.89
N GLU A 95 -14.02 0.79 -11.43
CA GLU A 95 -15.14 0.19 -12.17
C GLU A 95 -16.33 1.14 -12.35
N SER A 96 -16.43 2.17 -11.50
CA SER A 96 -17.48 3.18 -11.60
C SER A 96 -17.23 4.27 -12.64
N LEU A 97 -16.01 4.36 -13.18
CA LEU A 97 -15.60 5.44 -14.10
C LEU A 97 -15.61 4.97 -15.56
N SER A 98 -16.00 5.86 -16.47
CA SER A 98 -15.81 5.69 -17.91
C SER A 98 -14.34 5.93 -18.31
N GLU A 99 -13.99 5.52 -19.53
CA GLU A 99 -12.65 5.76 -20.07
C GLU A 99 -12.34 7.26 -20.20
N GLU A 100 -13.33 8.08 -20.57
CA GLU A 100 -13.19 9.53 -20.66
C GLU A 100 -13.03 10.18 -19.28
N GLU A 101 -13.79 9.70 -18.27
CA GLU A 101 -13.70 10.21 -16.90
C GLU A 101 -12.31 9.97 -16.29
N LEU A 102 -11.61 8.91 -16.70
CA LEU A 102 -10.25 8.64 -16.25
C LEU A 102 -9.27 9.78 -16.60
N ASP A 103 -9.50 10.52 -17.68
CA ASP A 103 -8.63 11.62 -18.11
C ASP A 103 -9.02 12.98 -17.50
N GLU A 104 -10.03 13.03 -16.64
CA GLU A 104 -10.36 14.21 -15.87
C GLU A 104 -9.24 14.60 -14.92
N LYS A 105 -8.96 15.91 -14.87
CA LYS A 105 -7.94 16.49 -14.01
C LYS A 105 -8.36 16.45 -12.54
N ILE A 106 -7.39 16.21 -11.68
CA ILE A 106 -7.54 16.33 -10.23
C ILE A 106 -6.82 17.61 -9.79
N ASP A 107 -7.43 18.31 -8.84
CA ASP A 107 -6.79 19.41 -8.13
C ASP A 107 -5.82 18.82 -7.09
N CYS A 108 -4.57 18.64 -7.49
CA CYS A 108 -3.52 18.08 -6.64
C CYS A 108 -2.50 19.16 -6.22
N PRO A 109 -1.78 18.96 -5.10
CA PRO A 109 -0.70 19.86 -4.70
C PRO A 109 0.39 20.00 -5.77
N ASP A 110 1.05 21.16 -5.79
CA ASP A 110 2.16 21.42 -6.70
C ASP A 110 3.23 20.32 -6.63
N GLY A 111 3.65 19.82 -7.79
CA GLY A 111 4.64 18.75 -7.93
C GLY A 111 4.07 17.33 -7.87
N PHE A 112 2.78 17.17 -7.59
CA PHE A 112 2.09 15.87 -7.59
C PHE A 112 1.40 15.54 -8.93
N GLU A 113 1.44 16.44 -9.92
CA GLU A 113 0.71 16.31 -11.18
C GLU A 113 1.11 15.03 -11.92
N GLY A 114 2.40 14.68 -11.86
CA GLY A 114 2.94 13.46 -12.46
C GLY A 114 2.46 12.18 -11.78
N PHE A 115 1.94 12.24 -10.55
CA PHE A 115 1.49 11.07 -9.79
C PHE A 115 -0.03 10.97 -9.73
N VAL A 116 -0.74 12.09 -9.57
CA VAL A 116 -2.19 12.10 -9.30
C VAL A 116 -2.91 13.23 -10.03
N GLY A 117 -2.30 13.85 -11.04
CA GLY A 117 -2.90 14.99 -11.76
C GLY A 117 -4.14 14.67 -12.59
N THR A 118 -4.45 13.38 -12.81
CA THR A 118 -5.72 12.91 -13.38
C THR A 118 -6.20 11.67 -12.64
N LYS A 119 -7.49 11.33 -12.76
CA LYS A 119 -8.05 10.10 -12.16
C LYS A 119 -7.29 8.85 -12.59
N ARG A 120 -6.88 8.76 -13.86
CA ARG A 120 -6.03 7.69 -14.41
C ARG A 120 -4.69 7.59 -13.69
N LEU A 121 -4.07 8.74 -13.42
CA LEU A 121 -2.78 8.78 -12.73
C LEU A 121 -2.89 8.26 -11.29
N CYS A 122 -4.00 8.52 -10.59
CA CYS A 122 -4.26 7.90 -9.27
C CYS A 122 -4.21 6.37 -9.33
N PHE A 123 -4.91 5.74 -10.26
CA PHE A 123 -4.91 4.27 -10.38
C PHE A 123 -3.56 3.71 -10.81
N ARG A 124 -2.86 4.39 -11.73
CA ARG A 124 -1.49 4.02 -12.11
C ARG A 124 -0.55 4.10 -10.91
N THR A 125 -0.64 5.16 -10.13
CA THR A 125 0.18 5.36 -8.92
C THR A 125 -0.13 4.30 -7.87
N ALA A 126 -1.41 4.00 -7.63
CA ALA A 126 -1.81 2.90 -6.77
C ALA A 126 -1.19 1.56 -7.22
N ALA A 127 -1.28 1.22 -8.50
CA ALA A 127 -0.72 -0.02 -9.05
C ALA A 127 0.82 -0.07 -8.93
N ASN A 128 1.51 1.02 -9.26
CA ASN A 128 2.96 1.11 -9.14
C ASN A 128 3.42 0.99 -7.69
N HIS A 129 2.66 1.57 -6.75
CA HIS A 129 2.97 1.51 -5.32
C HIS A 129 2.93 0.08 -4.79
N TRP A 130 1.93 -0.72 -5.20
CA TRP A 130 1.88 -2.15 -4.90
C TRP A 130 3.11 -2.92 -5.42
N LEU A 131 3.53 -2.64 -6.66
CA LEU A 131 4.68 -3.30 -7.29
C LEU A 131 6.01 -2.87 -6.68
N PHE A 132 6.15 -1.61 -6.27
CA PHE A 132 7.32 -1.13 -5.56
C PHE A 132 7.53 -1.92 -4.26
N HIS A 133 6.48 -2.04 -3.46
CA HIS A 133 6.53 -2.77 -2.19
C HIS A 133 6.61 -4.29 -2.36
N TYR A 134 6.18 -4.85 -3.50
CA TYR A 134 6.39 -6.27 -3.81
C TYR A 134 7.87 -6.67 -3.72
N GLY A 135 8.78 -5.83 -4.21
CA GLY A 135 10.22 -6.08 -4.13
C GLY A 135 10.72 -6.17 -2.68
N GLN A 136 10.26 -5.26 -1.82
CA GLN A 136 10.62 -5.25 -0.40
C GLN A 136 10.12 -6.51 0.32
N LEU A 137 8.88 -6.91 0.03
CA LEU A 137 8.29 -8.12 0.59
C LEU A 137 8.97 -9.39 0.07
N ALA A 138 9.38 -9.42 -1.20
CA ALA A 138 10.11 -10.56 -1.76
C ALA A 138 11.47 -10.76 -1.06
N ASP A 139 12.13 -9.66 -0.69
CA ASP A 139 13.36 -9.70 0.10
C ASP A 139 13.11 -10.14 1.55
N ALA A 140 12.05 -9.66 2.20
CA ALA A 140 11.62 -10.15 3.53
C ALA A 140 11.31 -11.65 3.51
N ARG A 141 10.68 -12.13 2.44
CA ARG A 141 10.43 -13.56 2.24
C ARG A 141 11.73 -14.35 2.09
N ARG A 142 12.70 -13.80 1.34
CA ARG A 142 14.02 -14.44 1.15
C ARG A 142 14.83 -14.46 2.44
N SER A 143 14.77 -13.43 3.29
CA SER A 143 15.50 -13.38 4.56
C SER A 143 15.04 -14.47 5.54
N LEU A 144 13.78 -14.89 5.44
CA LEU A 144 13.20 -16.04 6.15
C LEU A 144 13.63 -17.42 5.58
N GLY A 145 14.52 -17.45 4.59
CA GLY A 145 14.99 -18.69 3.95
C GLY A 145 13.97 -19.35 3.02
N ARG A 146 12.89 -18.65 2.64
CA ARG A 146 11.89 -19.18 1.70
C ARG A 146 12.41 -19.11 0.26
N LYS A 147 11.97 -20.04 -0.58
CA LYS A 147 12.38 -20.14 -2.00
C LYS A 147 12.13 -18.83 -2.74
N PRO A 148 12.93 -18.40 -3.72
CA PRO A 148 12.65 -17.17 -4.46
C PRO A 148 11.28 -17.19 -5.18
N LEU A 149 10.69 -16.01 -5.37
CA LEU A 149 9.51 -15.83 -6.22
C LEU A 149 10.01 -15.67 -7.66
N MET A 150 9.76 -16.65 -8.53
CA MET A 150 10.24 -16.73 -9.93
C MET A 150 11.74 -17.00 -10.08
N ALA A 151 12.17 -18.21 -9.71
CA ALA A 151 13.52 -18.75 -9.95
C ALA A 151 13.48 -20.13 -10.62
#